data_AF-A0ABD3PWU9-F1
#
_entry.id   AF-A0ABD3PWU9-F1
#
_cell.length_a   1.000
_cell.length_b   1.000
_cell.length_c   1.000
_cell.angle_alpha   90.00
_cell.angle_beta   90.00
_cell.angle_gamma   90.00
#
_symmetry.space_group_name_H-M   'P 1'
#
loop_
_entity.id
_entity.type
_entity.pdbx_description
1 polymer ?
#
loop_
_entity_poly.entity_id
_entity_poly.type
_entity_poly.pdbx_seq_one_letter_code
_entity_poly.pdbx_strand_id
1 'polypeptide(L)'
;MSSQYRRRHPHSPTPCHAMCLLQPLLLILLAIPTRSLRHHLETPIRRRQTHCIYHLLEASSIATFEVFISNADNEGELSAMVQIEGPVAPSSVNSGTAATGVTNRNDGMGAQLLRAIEKWPSFVQSNRHHFQDAGIIHHAFHVDFTDSGIIDGFIDTRAVDVERRVREQNKIEAERQRREEGREIYEESNAIERIVPDSFEPYQWTKAIKSSGWYRMCVQAEESNVYVEMDIRSSADNELGGVDPKTGHVYTHEMREELDEMERILRSNAFSAKEEEENRLAEEELRKEIADQVKDYDLEDTRKLLSEMNSLVMQLQTRQGAFMKRSKGHELQARRNYRRIVRSGMMETLLYLLITGYQVYTIHSWLLSNSLLGR
;
A
#
# COMPACT_ATOMS: atom_id res chain seq x y z
N MET A 1 -18.29 76.63 47.64
CA MET A 1 -17.61 75.80 48.66
C MET A 1 -16.96 74.62 47.97
N SER A 2 -15.68 74.43 48.24
CA SER A 2 -14.71 73.63 47.47
C SER A 2 -15.02 72.14 47.39
N SER A 3 -14.90 71.56 46.19
CA SER A 3 -14.80 70.12 45.98
C SER A 3 -13.45 69.81 45.31
N GLN A 4 -12.56 69.17 46.08
CA GLN A 4 -11.25 68.70 45.65
C GLN A 4 -11.42 67.43 44.81
N TYR A 5 -10.98 67.46 43.54
CA TYR A 5 -10.89 66.26 42.71
C TYR A 5 -9.42 65.81 42.59
N ARG A 6 -9.12 64.66 43.20
CA ARG A 6 -7.80 64.02 43.30
C ARG A 6 -7.54 63.20 42.02
N ARG A 7 -6.54 63.57 41.22
CA ARG A 7 -6.05 62.76 40.08
C ARG A 7 -5.42 61.47 40.58
N ARG A 8 -5.86 60.31 40.06
CA ARG A 8 -5.10 59.05 40.04
C ARG A 8 -4.60 58.81 38.63
N HIS A 9 -3.29 58.62 38.46
CA HIS A 9 -2.69 58.14 37.22
C HIS A 9 -2.85 56.62 37.13
N PRO A 10 -3.18 56.07 35.94
CA PRO A 10 -3.09 54.63 35.71
C PRO A 10 -1.65 54.23 35.41
N HIS A 11 -1.14 53.22 36.11
CA HIS A 11 0.08 52.51 35.75
C HIS A 11 -0.16 51.69 34.47
N SER A 12 0.65 51.94 33.45
CA SER A 12 0.72 51.13 32.24
C SER A 12 1.46 49.80 32.53
N PRO A 13 0.89 48.65 32.17
CA PRO A 13 1.60 47.38 32.22
C PRO A 13 2.62 47.31 31.07
N THR A 14 3.87 47.07 31.41
CA THR A 14 4.99 46.88 30.48
C THR A 14 4.86 45.58 29.67
N PRO A 15 4.99 45.61 28.33
CA PRO A 15 4.85 44.44 27.47
C PRO A 15 6.21 43.74 27.26
N CYS A 16 6.75 43.08 28.29
CA CYS A 16 8.04 42.37 28.14
C CYS A 16 7.99 40.85 28.34
N HIS A 17 6.89 40.28 28.83
CA HIS A 17 6.81 38.83 29.08
C HIS A 17 6.09 38.01 28.00
N ALA A 18 5.39 38.63 27.05
CA ALA A 18 4.63 37.91 26.03
C ALA A 18 5.47 37.41 24.84
N MET A 19 6.69 37.91 24.63
CA MET A 19 7.52 37.51 23.46
C MET A 19 8.44 36.31 23.70
N CYS A 20 8.72 35.91 24.94
CA CYS A 20 9.64 34.77 25.19
C CYS A 20 9.01 33.38 25.03
N LEU A 21 7.67 33.25 25.02
CA LEU A 21 7.01 31.95 24.86
C LEU A 21 6.62 31.60 23.41
N LEU A 22 6.71 32.56 22.48
CA LEU A 22 6.36 32.34 21.07
C LEU A 22 7.51 31.70 20.24
N GLN A 23 8.75 31.83 20.70
CA GLN A 23 9.93 31.38 19.96
C GLN A 23 10.15 29.84 19.95
N PRO A 24 9.93 29.08 21.05
CA PRO A 24 10.02 27.61 20.97
C PRO A 24 8.84 27.00 20.20
N LEU A 25 7.67 27.65 20.18
CA LEU A 25 6.48 27.15 19.49
C LEU A 25 6.58 27.32 17.96
N LEU A 26 7.29 28.36 17.49
CA LEU A 26 7.58 28.59 16.07
C LEU A 26 8.61 27.57 15.52
N LEU A 27 9.59 27.16 16.33
CA LEU A 27 10.57 26.14 15.94
C LEU A 27 9.96 24.74 15.85
N ILE A 28 8.98 24.41 16.69
CA ILE A 28 8.23 23.14 16.60
C ILE A 28 7.33 23.12 15.34
N LEU A 29 6.78 24.26 14.93
CA LEU A 29 5.97 24.37 13.70
C LEU A 29 6.79 24.38 12.40
N LEU A 30 8.08 24.72 12.46
CA LEU A 30 8.98 24.66 11.29
C LEU A 30 9.58 23.27 11.06
N ALA A 31 9.50 22.37 12.05
CA ALA A 31 9.84 20.96 11.90
C ALA A 31 8.64 20.11 11.46
N ILE A 32 7.69 20.70 10.70
CA ILE A 32 6.72 19.88 9.96
C ILE A 32 7.54 19.24 8.84
N PRO A 33 7.83 17.93 8.89
CA PRO A 33 8.48 17.27 7.77
C PRO A 33 7.58 17.56 6.56
N THR A 34 8.17 18.17 5.53
CA THR A 34 7.58 18.21 4.21
C THR A 34 7.55 16.78 3.70
N ARG A 35 6.64 15.97 4.27
CA ARG A 35 6.28 14.67 3.73
C ARG A 35 5.78 14.99 2.35
N SER A 36 6.63 14.67 1.37
CA SER A 36 6.29 14.65 -0.03
C SER A 36 4.88 14.08 -0.13
N LEU A 37 3.93 14.93 -0.54
CA LEU A 37 2.55 14.54 -0.81
C LEU A 37 2.59 13.67 -2.07
N ARG A 38 3.10 12.45 -1.93
CA ARG A 38 2.99 11.44 -2.98
C ARG A 38 1.52 11.08 -3.06
N HIS A 39 0.92 11.51 -4.16
CA HIS A 39 -0.40 11.06 -4.54
C HIS A 39 -0.28 9.58 -4.83
N HIS A 40 -0.72 8.74 -3.90
CA HIS A 40 -1.06 7.36 -4.21
C HIS A 40 -1.93 7.40 -5.47
N LEU A 41 -1.48 6.73 -6.53
CA LEU A 41 -2.14 6.73 -7.83
C LEU A 41 -3.36 5.81 -7.76
N GLU A 42 -4.35 6.19 -6.95
CA GLU A 42 -5.62 5.49 -6.86
C GLU A 42 -6.38 5.70 -8.17
N THR A 43 -6.59 4.60 -8.89
CA THR A 43 -7.34 4.64 -10.15
C THR A 43 -8.76 4.12 -9.93
N PRO A 44 -9.80 4.92 -10.19
CA PRO A 44 -11.18 4.45 -10.11
C PRO A 44 -11.52 3.58 -11.33
N ILE A 45 -11.88 2.33 -11.09
CA ILE A 45 -12.34 1.37 -12.10
C ILE A 45 -13.84 1.18 -11.91
N ARG A 46 -14.63 1.49 -12.94
CA ARG A 46 -16.10 1.33 -12.85
C ARG A 46 -16.49 -0.14 -12.96
N ARG A 47 -17.67 -0.46 -12.44
CA ARG A 47 -18.28 -1.80 -12.56
C ARG A 47 -18.26 -2.29 -14.02
N ARG A 48 -17.82 -3.54 -14.21
CA ARG A 48 -17.65 -4.24 -15.50
C ARG A 48 -16.69 -3.53 -16.46
N GLN A 49 -15.81 -2.67 -15.94
CA GLN A 49 -14.71 -2.11 -16.71
C GLN A 49 -13.40 -2.76 -16.28
N THR A 50 -12.47 -2.80 -17.24
CA THR A 50 -11.12 -3.28 -17.04
C THR A 50 -10.18 -2.11 -17.25
N HIS A 51 -9.23 -1.94 -16.34
CA HIS A 51 -8.14 -0.99 -16.48
C HIS A 51 -6.82 -1.75 -16.52
N CYS A 52 -5.89 -1.36 -17.41
CA CYS A 52 -4.62 -2.05 -17.57
C CYS A 52 -3.46 -1.06 -17.52
N ILE A 53 -2.39 -1.44 -16.86
CA ILE A 53 -1.08 -0.77 -16.93
C ILE A 53 -0.09 -1.65 -17.68
N TYR A 54 0.89 -1.00 -18.31
CA TYR A 54 1.90 -1.65 -19.15
C TYR A 54 3.28 -1.25 -18.68
N HIS A 55 4.19 -2.21 -18.59
CA HIS A 55 5.60 -1.96 -18.26
C HIS A 55 6.52 -2.76 -19.17
N LEU A 56 7.62 -2.15 -19.57
CA LEU A 56 8.65 -2.81 -20.37
C LEU A 56 9.59 -3.55 -19.42
N LEU A 57 9.66 -4.88 -19.54
CA LEU A 57 10.52 -5.70 -18.68
C LEU A 57 11.65 -6.32 -19.51
N GLU A 58 12.83 -6.39 -18.89
CA GLU A 58 14.02 -7.00 -19.48
C GLU A 58 14.06 -8.51 -19.18
N ALA A 59 14.68 -9.27 -20.08
CA ALA A 59 14.91 -10.69 -19.85
C ALA A 59 15.87 -10.86 -18.66
N SER A 60 15.72 -11.94 -17.90
CA SER A 60 16.46 -12.25 -16.67
C SER A 60 16.26 -11.29 -15.49
N SER A 61 15.41 -10.26 -15.60
CA SER A 61 15.05 -9.44 -14.45
C SER A 61 14.01 -10.12 -13.56
N ILE A 62 13.87 -9.65 -12.32
CA ILE A 62 12.79 -10.04 -11.42
C ILE A 62 11.76 -8.91 -11.44
N ALA A 63 10.50 -9.24 -11.69
CA ALA A 63 9.42 -8.26 -11.70
C ALA A 63 8.41 -8.54 -10.59
N THR A 64 7.92 -7.49 -9.95
CA THR A 64 6.86 -7.55 -8.94
C THR A 64 5.64 -6.80 -9.45
N PHE A 65 4.51 -7.50 -9.48
CA PHE A 65 3.21 -6.97 -9.83
C PHE A 65 2.43 -6.76 -8.53
N GLU A 66 1.95 -5.55 -8.31
CA GLU A 66 1.29 -5.15 -7.08
C GLU A 66 -0.12 -4.63 -7.36
N VAL A 67 -1.08 -5.12 -6.60
CA VAL A 67 -2.47 -4.68 -6.67
C VAL A 67 -3.02 -4.46 -5.26
N PHE A 68 -3.61 -3.29 -5.04
CA PHE A 68 -4.25 -2.95 -3.78
C PHE A 68 -5.60 -2.27 -4.02
N ILE A 69 -6.67 -2.89 -3.52
CA ILE A 69 -8.02 -2.34 -3.65
C ILE A 69 -8.29 -1.50 -2.40
N SER A 70 -8.09 -0.18 -2.52
CA SER A 70 -8.19 0.73 -1.37
C SER A 70 -9.64 1.02 -0.98
N ASN A 71 -10.57 1.03 -1.94
CA ASN A 71 -11.97 1.33 -1.67
C ASN A 71 -12.91 0.72 -2.73
N ALA A 72 -14.21 0.64 -2.40
CA ALA A 72 -15.27 0.26 -3.33
C ALA A 72 -16.53 1.10 -3.07
N ASP A 73 -17.19 1.52 -4.15
CA ASP A 73 -18.43 2.29 -4.08
C ASP A 73 -19.61 1.45 -3.58
N ASN A 74 -20.58 2.12 -2.96
CA ASN A 74 -21.91 1.57 -2.65
C ASN A 74 -21.91 0.26 -1.85
N GLU A 75 -20.97 0.09 -0.92
CA GLU A 75 -20.86 -1.13 -0.10
C GLU A 75 -20.48 -2.39 -0.90
N GLY A 76 -19.96 -2.21 -2.11
CA GLY A 76 -19.43 -3.30 -2.89
C GLY A 76 -18.27 -4.02 -2.21
N GLU A 77 -18.04 -5.25 -2.64
CA GLU A 77 -16.90 -6.06 -2.22
C GLU A 77 -15.59 -5.37 -2.61
N LEU A 78 -14.54 -5.51 -1.78
CA LEU A 78 -13.19 -5.07 -2.14
C LEU A 78 -12.52 -6.17 -2.95
N SER A 79 -13.17 -6.54 -4.05
CA SER A 79 -12.74 -7.63 -4.88
C SER A 79 -12.62 -7.19 -6.33
N ALA A 80 -11.62 -7.76 -7.02
CA ALA A 80 -11.41 -7.56 -8.43
C ALA A 80 -10.71 -8.76 -9.06
N MET A 81 -11.03 -8.99 -10.32
CA MET A 81 -10.28 -9.93 -11.15
C MET A 81 -9.00 -9.26 -11.62
N VAL A 82 -7.87 -9.94 -11.43
CA VAL A 82 -6.54 -9.47 -11.82
C VAL A 82 -5.98 -10.43 -12.86
N GLN A 83 -5.46 -9.89 -13.95
CA GLN A 83 -4.88 -10.64 -15.05
C GLN A 83 -3.51 -10.05 -15.40
N ILE A 84 -2.48 -10.88 -15.29
CA ILE A 84 -1.09 -10.52 -15.58
C ILE A 84 -0.63 -11.29 -16.80
N GLU A 85 -0.14 -10.56 -17.81
CA GLU A 85 0.21 -11.15 -19.09
C GLU A 85 1.48 -10.53 -19.67
N GLY A 86 2.25 -11.34 -20.38
CA GLY A 86 3.27 -10.84 -21.29
C GLY A 86 4.34 -11.87 -21.66
N PRO A 87 5.22 -11.53 -22.60
CA PRO A 87 5.30 -10.24 -23.27
C PRO A 87 4.19 -10.09 -24.33
N VAL A 88 3.32 -9.09 -24.18
CA VAL A 88 2.20 -8.79 -25.11
C VAL A 88 2.67 -8.07 -26.37
N ALA A 89 3.86 -7.47 -26.33
CA ALA A 89 4.55 -6.89 -27.47
C ALA A 89 6.07 -7.02 -27.26
N PRO A 90 6.87 -7.09 -28.34
CA PRO A 90 8.32 -7.19 -28.25
C PRO A 90 8.95 -5.90 -27.70
N SER A 91 10.14 -6.00 -27.10
CA SER A 91 10.89 -4.87 -26.55
C SER A 91 11.26 -3.81 -27.58
N SER A 92 11.32 -4.17 -28.86
CA SER A 92 11.59 -3.26 -29.98
C SER A 92 10.50 -2.20 -30.19
N VAL A 93 9.32 -2.37 -29.60
CA VAL A 93 8.28 -1.34 -29.55
C VAL A 93 8.72 -0.30 -28.51
N ASN A 94 9.72 0.52 -28.87
CA ASN A 94 10.38 1.43 -27.95
C ASN A 94 9.44 2.51 -27.41
N SER A 95 9.57 2.78 -26.10
CA SER A 95 8.77 3.75 -25.32
C SER A 95 9.03 5.24 -25.63
N GLY A 96 9.91 5.55 -26.60
CA GLY A 96 10.22 6.95 -26.90
C GLY A 96 11.32 7.13 -27.93
N THR A 97 10.93 7.57 -29.13
CA THR A 97 11.76 8.47 -29.93
C THR A 97 10.84 9.48 -30.62
N ALA A 98 10.62 10.61 -29.93
CA ALA A 98 10.33 11.85 -30.61
C ALA A 98 11.61 12.33 -31.30
N ALA A 99 11.82 12.03 -32.58
CA ALA A 99 12.63 12.84 -33.48
C ALA A 99 12.65 12.28 -34.92
N THR A 100 12.12 13.12 -35.83
CA THR A 100 12.61 13.36 -37.19
C THR A 100 12.59 12.21 -38.20
N GLY A 101 11.42 11.98 -38.82
CA GLY A 101 11.33 11.22 -40.07
C GLY A 101 9.88 10.98 -40.49
N VAL A 102 9.29 11.92 -41.22
CA VAL A 102 8.00 11.78 -41.93
C VAL A 102 8.06 10.52 -42.81
N THR A 103 7.23 9.49 -42.61
CA THR A 103 6.05 9.20 -43.44
C THR A 103 5.35 7.92 -42.95
N ASN A 104 4.42 8.02 -42.00
CA ASN A 104 3.13 7.32 -41.96
C ASN A 104 2.48 7.53 -40.59
N ARG A 105 1.38 8.30 -40.56
CA ARG A 105 0.62 8.67 -39.35
C ARG A 105 0.01 7.46 -38.59
N ASN A 106 0.14 6.24 -39.09
CA ASN A 106 -0.48 5.03 -38.55
C ASN A 106 0.49 4.07 -37.84
N ASP A 107 1.80 4.36 -37.79
CA ASP A 107 2.81 3.45 -37.24
C ASP A 107 3.47 3.98 -35.95
N GLY A 108 2.76 4.86 -35.22
CA GLY A 108 3.19 5.25 -33.88
C GLY A 108 3.24 4.05 -32.93
N MET A 109 4.12 4.11 -31.93
CA MET A 109 4.27 3.10 -30.88
C MET A 109 2.93 2.61 -30.32
N GLY A 110 2.02 3.54 -30.00
CA GLY A 110 0.69 3.19 -29.50
C GLY A 110 -0.12 2.32 -30.47
N ALA A 111 -0.02 2.55 -31.78
CA ALA A 111 -0.71 1.73 -32.78
C ALA A 111 -0.11 0.33 -32.90
N GLN A 112 1.22 0.19 -32.79
CA GLN A 112 1.89 -1.12 -32.81
C GLN A 112 1.54 -1.94 -31.57
N LEU A 113 1.58 -1.31 -30.39
CA LEU A 113 1.19 -1.94 -29.13
C LEU A 113 -0.30 -2.35 -29.16
N LEU A 114 -1.20 -1.48 -29.63
CA LEU A 114 -2.62 -1.80 -29.79
C LEU A 114 -2.85 -2.98 -30.74
N ARG A 115 -2.18 -3.03 -31.91
CA ARG A 115 -2.27 -4.17 -32.84
C ARG A 115 -1.79 -5.47 -32.20
N ALA A 116 -0.72 -5.42 -31.39
CA ALA A 116 -0.21 -6.59 -30.69
C ALA A 116 -1.20 -7.05 -29.61
N ILE A 117 -1.78 -6.11 -28.86
CA ILE A 117 -2.84 -6.35 -27.87
C ILE A 117 -4.09 -6.99 -28.50
N GLU A 118 -4.55 -6.49 -29.65
CA GLU A 118 -5.72 -7.04 -30.34
C GLU A 118 -5.51 -8.47 -30.83
N LYS A 119 -4.27 -8.82 -31.20
CA LYS A 119 -3.89 -10.17 -31.63
C LYS A 119 -3.53 -11.10 -30.47
N TRP A 120 -3.36 -10.56 -29.27
CA TRP A 120 -2.93 -11.33 -28.11
C TRP A 120 -3.86 -12.51 -27.78
N PRO A 121 -5.21 -12.37 -27.77
CA PRO A 121 -6.09 -13.49 -27.45
C PRO A 121 -5.95 -14.69 -28.40
N SER A 122 -5.76 -14.44 -29.70
CA SER A 122 -5.57 -15.52 -30.68
C SER A 122 -4.19 -16.14 -30.57
N PHE A 123 -3.16 -15.35 -30.23
CA PHE A 123 -1.82 -15.85 -29.93
C PHE A 123 -1.85 -16.76 -28.69
N VAL A 124 -2.51 -16.34 -27.62
CA VAL A 124 -2.67 -17.14 -26.39
C VAL A 124 -3.37 -18.45 -26.69
N GLN A 125 -4.48 -18.43 -27.45
CA GLN A 125 -5.22 -19.65 -27.81
C GLN A 125 -4.39 -20.64 -28.66
N SER A 126 -3.54 -20.14 -29.55
CA SER A 126 -2.73 -20.98 -30.45
C SER A 126 -1.45 -21.52 -29.82
N ASN A 127 -0.90 -20.87 -28.80
CA ASN A 127 0.43 -21.19 -28.25
C ASN A 127 0.40 -21.74 -26.81
N ARG A 128 -0.76 -22.11 -26.25
CA ARG A 128 -0.89 -22.52 -24.84
C ARG A 128 0.15 -23.52 -24.36
N HIS A 129 0.47 -24.53 -25.18
CA HIS A 129 1.43 -25.58 -24.83
C HIS A 129 2.89 -25.11 -24.76
N HIS A 130 3.22 -23.94 -25.30
CA HIS A 130 4.58 -23.41 -25.40
C HIS A 130 4.85 -22.23 -24.47
N PHE A 131 3.91 -21.85 -23.60
CA PHE A 131 4.06 -20.65 -22.77
C PHE A 131 5.28 -20.70 -21.86
N GLN A 132 5.55 -21.86 -21.25
CA GLN A 132 6.69 -22.01 -20.34
C GLN A 132 8.03 -21.85 -21.04
N ASP A 133 8.17 -22.42 -22.23
CA ASP A 133 9.39 -22.39 -23.05
C ASP A 133 9.61 -21.00 -23.65
N ALA A 134 8.53 -20.34 -24.08
CA ALA A 134 8.57 -19.01 -24.66
C ALA A 134 8.68 -17.89 -23.60
N GLY A 135 8.62 -18.20 -22.31
CA GLY A 135 8.66 -17.21 -21.23
C GLY A 135 7.38 -16.37 -21.11
N ILE A 136 6.27 -16.86 -21.66
CA ILE A 136 4.98 -16.18 -21.64
C ILE A 136 4.33 -16.37 -20.28
N ILE A 137 3.98 -15.26 -19.65
CA ILE A 137 3.15 -15.19 -18.45
C ILE A 137 1.71 -14.97 -18.90
N HIS A 138 0.79 -15.78 -18.39
CA HIS A 138 -0.65 -15.59 -18.53
C HIS A 138 -1.31 -16.13 -17.26
N HIS A 139 -1.45 -15.25 -16.27
CA HIS A 139 -1.96 -15.60 -14.95
C HIS A 139 -3.19 -14.75 -14.64
N ALA A 140 -4.26 -15.38 -14.15
CA ALA A 140 -5.47 -14.70 -13.75
C ALA A 140 -5.93 -15.22 -12.39
N PHE A 141 -6.26 -14.31 -11.49
CA PHE A 141 -6.70 -14.59 -10.14
C PHE A 141 -7.69 -13.52 -9.68
N HIS A 142 -8.55 -13.88 -8.74
CA HIS A 142 -9.53 -12.99 -8.15
C HIS A 142 -9.07 -12.60 -6.76
N VAL A 143 -8.64 -11.34 -6.57
CA VAL A 143 -8.23 -10.84 -5.25
C VAL A 143 -9.44 -10.30 -4.53
N ASP A 144 -9.59 -10.68 -3.25
CA ASP A 144 -10.68 -10.22 -2.40
C ASP A 144 -10.18 -9.78 -1.02
N PHE A 145 -10.29 -8.48 -0.74
CA PHE A 145 -9.94 -7.84 0.53
C PHE A 145 -11.16 -7.62 1.44
N THR A 146 -12.33 -8.19 1.12
CA THR A 146 -13.56 -7.94 1.90
C THR A 146 -13.43 -8.41 3.35
N ASP A 147 -12.72 -9.53 3.56
CA ASP A 147 -12.50 -10.15 4.86
C ASP A 147 -11.06 -10.03 5.37
N SER A 148 -10.18 -9.32 4.67
CA SER A 148 -8.79 -9.19 5.08
C SER A 148 -8.68 -8.37 6.37
N GLY A 149 -7.84 -8.83 7.31
CA GLY A 149 -7.64 -8.18 8.60
C GLY A 149 -8.67 -8.49 9.71
N ILE A 150 -9.81 -9.15 9.44
CA ILE A 150 -10.78 -9.52 10.49
C ILE A 150 -10.19 -10.56 11.46
N ILE A 151 -9.37 -11.47 10.94
CA ILE A 151 -8.92 -12.68 11.66
C ILE A 151 -8.09 -12.34 12.90
N ASP A 152 -7.34 -11.24 12.88
CA ASP A 152 -6.41 -10.89 13.97
C ASP A 152 -7.09 -10.41 15.26
N GLY A 153 -8.40 -10.10 15.24
CA GLY A 153 -9.08 -9.46 16.36
C GLY A 153 -10.01 -10.34 17.19
N PHE A 154 -10.51 -11.47 16.66
CA PHE A 154 -11.71 -12.10 17.25
C PHE A 154 -11.64 -13.63 17.43
N ILE A 155 -10.63 -14.32 16.89
CA ILE A 155 -10.52 -15.78 17.03
C ILE A 155 -9.34 -16.13 17.94
N ASP A 156 -9.64 -16.85 19.02
CA ASP A 156 -8.69 -17.36 20.00
C ASP A 156 -7.51 -18.06 19.29
N THR A 157 -6.34 -17.43 19.42
CA THR A 157 -5.18 -17.43 18.51
C THR A 157 -4.39 -18.74 18.45
N ARG A 158 -4.92 -19.85 18.97
CA ARG A 158 -4.20 -21.13 19.02
C ARG A 158 -4.63 -22.14 17.97
N ALA A 159 -5.92 -22.27 17.68
CA ALA A 159 -6.40 -23.29 16.75
C ALA A 159 -6.17 -22.89 15.29
N VAL A 160 -6.47 -21.63 14.95
CA VAL A 160 -6.27 -21.09 13.59
C VAL A 160 -4.79 -20.97 13.25
N ASP A 161 -3.95 -20.58 14.22
CA ASP A 161 -2.49 -20.50 14.01
C ASP A 161 -1.87 -21.87 13.69
N VAL A 162 -2.36 -22.95 14.32
CA VAL A 162 -1.86 -24.30 14.04
C VAL A 162 -2.24 -24.73 12.64
N GLU A 163 -3.50 -24.53 12.23
CA GLU A 163 -3.94 -24.87 10.87
C GLU A 163 -3.22 -24.03 9.80
N ARG A 164 -2.97 -22.74 10.10
CA ARG A 164 -2.18 -21.84 9.26
C ARG A 164 -0.74 -22.34 9.10
N ARG A 165 -0.06 -22.67 10.20
CA ARG A 165 1.32 -23.20 10.16
C ARG A 165 1.40 -24.51 9.37
N VAL A 166 0.40 -25.37 9.48
CA VAL A 166 0.34 -26.62 8.70
C VAL A 166 0.14 -26.31 7.21
N ARG A 167 -0.76 -25.39 6.83
CA ARG A 167 -0.91 -24.99 5.42
C ARG A 167 0.35 -24.33 4.86
N GLU A 168 0.99 -23.45 5.62
CA GLU A 168 2.23 -22.80 5.22
C GLU A 168 3.36 -23.81 5.07
N GLN A 169 3.54 -24.73 6.03
CA GLN A 169 4.52 -25.80 5.92
C GLN A 169 4.27 -26.67 4.69
N ASN A 170 3.03 -27.08 4.45
CA ASN A 170 2.67 -27.86 3.27
C ASN A 170 2.93 -27.07 1.97
N LYS A 171 2.68 -25.76 1.96
CA LYS A 171 2.94 -24.90 0.80
C LYS A 171 4.44 -24.75 0.54
N ILE A 172 5.23 -24.51 1.59
CA ILE A 172 6.71 -24.42 1.51
C ILE A 172 7.30 -25.76 1.05
N GLU A 173 6.81 -26.87 1.58
CA GLU A 173 7.29 -28.21 1.24
C GLU A 173 6.91 -28.57 -0.20
N ALA A 174 5.70 -28.25 -0.65
CA ALA A 174 5.29 -28.39 -2.04
C ALA A 174 6.11 -27.47 -2.98
N GLU A 175 6.42 -26.24 -2.57
CA GLU A 175 7.26 -25.34 -3.37
C GLU A 175 8.71 -25.82 -3.44
N ARG A 176 9.24 -26.37 -2.34
CA ARG A 176 10.58 -26.97 -2.30
C ARG A 176 10.66 -28.19 -3.21
N GLN A 177 9.66 -29.07 -3.17
CA GLN A 177 9.56 -30.20 -4.11
C GLN A 177 9.49 -29.72 -5.56
N ARG A 178 8.67 -28.69 -5.86
CA ARG A 178 8.60 -28.10 -7.21
C ARG A 178 9.93 -27.50 -7.67
N ARG A 179 10.69 -26.85 -6.78
CA ARG A 179 12.04 -26.32 -7.08
C ARG A 179 13.04 -27.44 -7.35
N GLU A 180 13.00 -28.51 -6.55
CA GLU A 180 13.88 -29.67 -6.72
C GLU A 180 13.61 -30.44 -8.01
N GLU A 181 12.34 -30.49 -8.45
CA GLU A 181 11.95 -31.10 -9.73
C GLU A 181 12.33 -30.25 -10.96
N GLY A 182 12.76 -28.99 -10.76
CA GLY A 182 13.19 -28.08 -11.84
C GLY A 182 12.10 -27.78 -12.89
N ARG A 183 10.88 -28.28 -12.69
CA ARG A 183 9.71 -28.03 -13.52
C ARG A 183 8.77 -27.16 -12.73
N GLU A 184 8.75 -25.87 -13.06
CA GLU A 184 7.59 -25.04 -12.77
C GLU A 184 6.42 -25.56 -13.63
N ILE A 185 5.74 -26.59 -13.14
CA ILE A 185 4.51 -27.06 -13.76
C ILE A 185 3.48 -25.96 -13.52
N TYR A 186 3.22 -25.17 -14.54
CA TYR A 186 2.00 -24.36 -14.62
C TYR A 186 0.84 -25.36 -14.59
N GLU A 187 0.27 -25.60 -13.40
CA GLU A 187 -1.02 -26.27 -13.31
C GLU A 187 -2.03 -25.32 -13.93
N GLU A 188 -2.46 -25.64 -15.15
CA GLU A 188 -3.50 -24.94 -15.88
C GLU A 188 -4.85 -25.23 -15.20
N SER A 189 -5.02 -24.74 -13.97
CA SER A 189 -6.33 -24.72 -13.33
C SER A 189 -7.16 -23.69 -14.09
N ASN A 190 -8.06 -24.17 -14.97
CA ASN A 190 -9.10 -23.32 -15.56
C ASN A 190 -9.97 -22.64 -14.49
N ALA A 191 -9.87 -23.07 -13.23
CA ALA A 191 -10.40 -22.36 -12.08
C ALA A 191 -9.52 -21.13 -11.79
N ILE A 192 -10.12 -19.96 -11.93
CA ILE A 192 -9.55 -18.70 -11.45
C ILE A 192 -9.33 -18.84 -9.93
N GLU A 193 -8.09 -18.72 -9.49
CA GLU A 193 -7.74 -18.81 -8.08
C GLU A 193 -8.29 -17.58 -7.34
N ARG A 194 -9.05 -17.81 -6.26
CA ARG A 194 -9.49 -16.73 -5.37
C ARG A 194 -8.45 -16.54 -4.28
N ILE A 195 -7.85 -15.35 -4.23
CA ILE A 195 -6.83 -14.98 -3.27
C ILE A 195 -7.46 -14.03 -2.25
N VAL A 196 -7.46 -14.44 -0.98
CA VAL A 196 -7.90 -13.61 0.15
C VAL A 196 -6.66 -13.27 0.97
N PRO A 197 -6.13 -12.04 0.89
CA PRO A 197 -4.96 -11.64 1.65
C PRO A 197 -5.21 -11.72 3.17
N ASP A 198 -4.22 -12.20 3.92
CA ASP A 198 -4.31 -12.30 5.39
C ASP A 198 -4.39 -10.91 6.05
N SER A 199 -3.60 -9.96 5.53
CA SER A 199 -3.52 -8.58 5.99
C SER A 199 -4.14 -7.60 4.99
N PHE A 200 -4.51 -6.41 5.47
CA PHE A 200 -4.95 -5.31 4.62
C PHE A 200 -3.74 -4.57 4.00
N GLU A 201 -2.95 -5.30 3.22
CA GLU A 201 -1.73 -4.84 2.57
C GLU A 201 -1.78 -5.18 1.06
N PRO A 202 -1.06 -4.43 0.19
CA PRO A 202 -1.04 -4.72 -1.24
C PRO A 202 -0.67 -6.16 -1.54
N TYR A 203 -1.45 -6.81 -2.42
CA TYR A 203 -1.10 -8.14 -2.90
C TYR A 203 0.03 -8.03 -3.92
N GLN A 204 1.14 -8.71 -3.64
CA GLN A 204 2.35 -8.69 -4.47
C GLN A 204 2.61 -10.07 -5.06
N TRP A 205 2.82 -10.12 -6.37
CA TRP A 205 3.20 -11.32 -7.10
C TRP A 205 4.52 -11.09 -7.83
N THR A 206 5.56 -11.83 -7.45
CA THR A 206 6.91 -11.66 -8.02
C THR A 206 7.31 -12.85 -8.88
N LYS A 207 7.86 -12.55 -10.06
CA LYS A 207 8.28 -13.56 -11.01
C LYS A 207 9.57 -13.16 -11.72
N ALA A 208 10.43 -14.15 -11.98
CA ALA A 208 11.57 -13.98 -12.87
C ALA A 208 11.09 -13.91 -14.33
N ILE A 209 11.54 -12.89 -15.04
CA ILE A 209 11.17 -12.61 -16.42
C ILE A 209 12.10 -13.37 -17.36
N LYS A 210 11.56 -14.34 -18.11
CA LYS A 210 12.35 -15.15 -19.04
C LYS A 210 12.59 -14.45 -20.38
N SER A 211 11.64 -13.65 -20.84
CA SER A 211 11.65 -12.99 -22.15
C SER A 211 11.44 -11.49 -22.00
N SER A 212 12.22 -10.68 -22.72
CA SER A 212 12.03 -9.23 -22.70
C SER A 212 10.81 -8.80 -23.53
N GLY A 213 10.14 -7.74 -23.09
CA GLY A 213 9.01 -7.17 -23.82
C GLY A 213 8.05 -6.41 -22.92
N TRP A 214 6.93 -6.01 -23.49
CA TRP A 214 5.87 -5.31 -22.78
C TRP A 214 5.02 -6.30 -22.01
N TYR A 215 4.94 -6.13 -20.70
CA TYR A 215 4.01 -6.86 -19.85
C TYR A 215 2.85 -5.96 -19.47
N ARG A 216 1.69 -6.55 -19.22
CA ARG A 216 0.49 -5.83 -18.77
C ARG A 216 -0.11 -6.48 -17.54
N MET A 217 -0.62 -5.64 -16.67
CA MET A 217 -1.48 -6.04 -15.56
C MET A 217 -2.81 -5.34 -15.73
N CYS A 218 -3.88 -6.12 -15.82
CA CYS A 218 -5.24 -5.66 -15.97
C CYS A 218 -6.03 -6.00 -14.70
N VAL A 219 -6.82 -5.04 -14.23
CA VAL A 219 -7.75 -5.22 -13.12
C VAL A 219 -9.16 -4.94 -13.62
N GLN A 220 -10.08 -5.87 -13.38
CA GLN A 220 -11.48 -5.78 -13.77
C GLN A 220 -12.37 -5.77 -12.54
N ALA A 221 -13.22 -4.74 -12.47
CA ALA A 221 -14.22 -4.62 -11.42
C ALA A 221 -15.48 -5.40 -11.79
N GLU A 222 -15.94 -6.34 -10.96
CA GLU A 222 -17.08 -7.20 -11.30
C GLU A 222 -18.42 -6.63 -10.80
N GLU A 223 -18.52 -6.40 -9.50
CA GLU A 223 -19.79 -6.10 -8.83
C GLU A 223 -20.02 -4.60 -8.56
N SER A 224 -18.96 -3.86 -8.24
CA SER A 224 -18.99 -2.46 -7.86
C SER A 224 -17.89 -1.66 -8.55
N ASN A 225 -17.94 -0.33 -8.45
CA ASN A 225 -16.76 0.47 -8.78
C ASN A 225 -15.72 0.27 -7.66
N VAL A 226 -14.46 0.13 -8.03
CA VAL A 226 -13.35 -0.06 -7.09
C VAL A 226 -12.27 0.98 -7.34
N TYR A 227 -11.58 1.36 -6.29
CA TYR A 227 -10.40 2.22 -6.33
C TYR A 227 -9.19 1.33 -6.13
N VAL A 228 -8.31 1.29 -7.13
CA VAL A 228 -7.21 0.35 -7.17
C VAL A 228 -5.90 1.08 -7.36
N GLU A 229 -4.91 0.74 -6.54
CA GLU A 229 -3.51 1.06 -6.78
C GLU A 229 -2.88 -0.14 -7.48
N MET A 230 -2.23 0.11 -8.60
CA MET A 230 -1.58 -0.89 -9.44
C MET A 230 -0.16 -0.46 -9.72
N ASP A 231 0.77 -1.39 -9.61
CA ASP A 231 2.19 -1.11 -9.88
C ASP A 231 2.90 -2.33 -10.48
N ILE A 232 3.86 -2.08 -11.37
CA ILE A 232 4.75 -3.10 -11.94
C ILE A 232 6.17 -2.60 -11.78
N ARG A 233 6.97 -3.32 -11.00
CA ARG A 233 8.35 -2.94 -10.67
C ARG A 233 9.33 -3.96 -11.19
N SER A 234 10.43 -3.52 -11.80
CA SER A 234 11.49 -4.39 -12.29
C SER A 234 12.77 -4.21 -11.47
N SER A 235 13.45 -5.32 -11.17
CA SER A 235 14.77 -5.29 -10.52
C SER A 235 15.86 -4.70 -11.42
N ALA A 236 15.62 -4.64 -12.73
CA ALA A 236 16.51 -4.04 -13.71
C ALA A 236 16.32 -2.52 -13.84
N ASP A 237 15.26 -1.95 -13.26
CA ASP A 237 15.05 -0.51 -13.27
C ASP A 237 16.13 0.17 -12.41
N ASN A 238 16.90 1.07 -13.04
CA ASN A 238 18.04 1.74 -12.40
C ASN A 238 17.66 2.50 -11.12
N GLU A 239 16.41 2.95 -11.01
CA GLU A 239 15.94 3.75 -9.87
C GLU A 239 15.62 2.87 -8.65
N LEU A 240 15.06 1.67 -8.85
CA LEU A 240 14.61 0.80 -7.75
C LEU A 240 15.68 -0.20 -7.31
N GLY A 241 16.51 -0.67 -8.26
CA GLY A 241 17.72 -1.44 -8.01
C GLY A 241 17.63 -2.53 -6.94
N GLY A 242 17.28 -3.76 -7.36
CA GLY A 242 17.40 -4.97 -6.53
C GLY A 242 16.09 -5.53 -5.99
N VAL A 243 16.24 -6.53 -5.12
CA VAL A 243 15.16 -7.32 -4.52
C VAL A 243 15.36 -7.34 -3.02
N ASP A 244 14.29 -7.18 -2.26
CA ASP A 244 14.29 -7.31 -0.81
C ASP A 244 14.57 -8.78 -0.44
N PRO A 245 15.68 -9.06 0.29
CA PRO A 245 16.03 -10.42 0.66
C PRO A 245 15.02 -11.08 1.61
N LYS A 246 14.19 -10.29 2.31
CA LYS A 246 13.19 -10.82 3.26
C LYS A 246 11.93 -11.29 2.57
N THR A 247 11.41 -10.46 1.66
CA THR A 247 10.12 -10.72 0.99
C THR A 247 10.30 -11.38 -0.38
N GLY A 248 11.46 -11.23 -1.01
CA GLY A 248 11.70 -11.66 -2.38
C GLY A 248 11.07 -10.75 -3.43
N HIS A 249 10.47 -9.61 -3.02
CA HIS A 249 9.86 -8.63 -3.91
C HIS A 249 10.87 -7.55 -4.32
N VAL A 250 10.65 -6.93 -5.47
CA VAL A 250 11.41 -5.73 -5.88
C VAL A 250 11.12 -4.61 -4.86
N TYR A 251 12.08 -3.73 -4.60
CA TYR A 251 11.88 -2.61 -3.66
C TYR A 251 10.79 -1.65 -4.16
N THR A 252 10.02 -1.07 -3.24
CA THR A 252 9.12 0.06 -3.57
C THR A 252 9.96 1.33 -3.65
N HIS A 253 9.47 2.36 -4.36
CA HIS A 253 10.16 3.66 -4.37
C HIS A 253 10.31 4.23 -2.96
N GLU A 254 9.30 4.05 -2.09
CA GLU A 254 9.35 4.46 -0.68
C GLU A 254 10.48 3.77 0.07
N MET A 255 10.56 2.44 -0.04
CA MET A 255 11.59 1.66 0.64
C MET A 255 12.98 1.97 0.09
N ARG A 256 13.10 2.20 -1.23
CA ARG A 256 14.37 2.57 -1.85
C ARG A 256 14.86 3.92 -1.35
N GLU A 257 13.98 4.91 -1.25
CA GLU A 257 14.31 6.23 -0.71
C GLU A 257 14.74 6.16 0.76
N GLU A 258 14.06 5.35 1.57
CA GLU A 258 14.46 5.12 2.96
C GLU A 258 15.86 4.48 3.04
N LEU A 259 16.16 3.51 2.18
CA LEU A 259 17.49 2.89 2.11
C LEU A 259 18.57 3.88 1.65
N ASP A 260 18.29 4.69 0.63
CA ASP A 260 19.21 5.69 0.11
C ASP A 260 19.44 6.83 1.12
N GLU A 261 18.41 7.24 1.86
CA GLU A 261 18.53 8.20 2.96
C GLU A 261 19.33 7.63 4.12
N MET A 262 19.09 6.38 4.51
CA MET A 262 19.87 5.70 5.53
C MET A 262 21.35 5.59 5.12
N GLU A 263 21.63 5.22 3.87
CA GLU A 263 22.99 5.19 3.37
C GLU A 263 23.63 6.58 3.39
N ARG A 264 22.88 7.63 3.03
CA ARG A 264 23.34 9.02 3.11
C ARG A 264 23.70 9.41 4.55
N ILE A 265 22.86 9.07 5.53
CA ILE A 265 23.09 9.35 6.95
C ILE A 265 24.31 8.57 7.46
N LEU A 266 24.46 7.30 7.08
CA LEU A 266 25.62 6.50 7.47
C LEU A 266 26.91 7.05 6.86
N ARG A 267 26.88 7.48 5.59
CA ARG A 267 28.02 8.12 4.92
C ARG A 267 28.36 9.47 5.53
N SER A 268 27.36 10.30 5.86
CA SER A 268 27.60 11.58 6.53
C SER A 268 28.19 11.37 7.91
N ASN A 269 27.67 10.39 8.68
CA ASN A 269 28.23 10.06 9.99
C ASN A 269 29.66 9.52 9.89
N ALA A 270 29.96 8.72 8.86
CA ALA A 270 31.33 8.26 8.61
C ALA A 270 32.26 9.40 8.19
N PHE A 271 31.78 10.37 7.41
CA PHE A 271 32.55 11.55 7.03
C PHE A 271 32.80 12.47 8.23
N SER A 272 31.75 12.76 9.02
CA SER A 272 31.89 13.48 10.29
C SER A 272 32.80 12.75 11.26
N ALA A 273 32.77 11.41 11.31
CA ALA A 273 33.69 10.64 12.13
C ALA A 273 35.14 10.75 11.64
N LYS A 274 35.39 10.83 10.32
CA LYS A 274 36.73 11.05 9.78
C LYS A 274 37.23 12.47 10.04
N GLU A 275 36.37 13.47 9.85
CA GLU A 275 36.69 14.87 10.12
C GLU A 275 36.90 15.11 11.62
N GLU A 276 36.10 14.47 12.47
CA GLU A 276 36.27 14.46 13.92
C GLU A 276 37.53 13.70 14.32
N GLU A 277 37.92 12.61 13.65
CA GLU A 277 39.19 11.91 13.88
C GLU A 277 40.39 12.76 13.45
N GLU A 278 40.32 13.47 12.33
CA GLU A 278 41.37 14.39 11.88
C GLU A 278 41.50 15.60 12.84
N ASN A 279 40.37 16.17 13.26
CA ASN A 279 40.34 17.21 14.29
C ASN A 279 40.81 16.67 15.64
N ARG A 280 40.51 15.41 15.98
CA ARG A 280 40.97 14.74 17.19
C ARG A 280 42.46 14.47 17.16
N LEU A 281 43.05 14.12 16.02
CA LEU A 281 44.50 13.99 15.87
C LEU A 281 45.19 15.35 16.02
N ALA A 282 44.60 16.41 15.46
CA ALA A 282 45.08 17.79 15.66
C ALA A 282 44.91 18.26 17.12
N GLU A 283 43.79 17.89 17.77
CA GLU A 283 43.56 18.14 19.19
C GLU A 283 44.36 17.19 20.10
N GLU A 284 44.78 16.00 19.68
CA GLU A 284 45.64 15.07 20.42
C GLU A 284 47.08 15.58 20.46
N GLU A 285 47.56 16.20 19.36
CA GLU A 285 48.78 16.99 19.41
C GLU A 285 48.66 18.13 20.43
N LEU A 286 47.48 18.75 20.55
CA LEU A 286 47.20 19.83 21.50
C LEU A 286 46.91 19.33 22.93
N ARG A 287 46.31 18.14 23.11
CA ARG A 287 45.89 17.51 24.37
C ARG A 287 46.96 16.63 24.98
N LYS A 288 47.99 16.20 24.22
CA LYS A 288 49.24 15.70 24.82
C LYS A 288 49.85 16.73 25.78
N GLU A 289 49.51 18.01 25.67
CA GLU A 289 49.84 19.06 26.63
C GLU A 289 48.84 19.19 27.81
N ILE A 290 47.67 18.55 27.74
CA ILE A 290 46.59 18.57 28.75
C ILE A 290 46.16 17.13 29.06
N ALA A 291 47.09 16.33 29.57
CA ALA A 291 46.82 14.99 30.06
C ALA A 291 45.98 15.06 31.34
N ASP A 292 44.71 14.63 31.26
CA ASP A 292 44.10 13.58 32.09
C ASP A 292 42.58 13.79 32.25
N GLN A 293 41.85 12.69 32.03
CA GLN A 293 40.45 12.47 32.37
C GLN A 293 39.39 13.21 31.55
N VAL A 294 39.09 12.75 30.33
CA VAL A 294 37.73 12.32 29.94
C VAL A 294 37.86 11.32 28.78
N LYS A 295 37.12 10.20 28.90
CA LYS A 295 37.18 8.94 28.16
C LYS A 295 36.73 9.04 26.69
N ASP A 296 37.57 8.53 25.77
CA ASP A 296 37.14 8.16 24.41
C ASP A 296 36.17 6.97 24.38
N TYR A 297 36.12 6.16 25.44
CA TYR A 297 35.23 4.99 25.56
C TYR A 297 33.74 5.37 25.51
N ASP A 298 33.37 6.56 26.00
CA ASP A 298 31.97 6.98 26.06
C ASP A 298 31.46 7.44 24.66
N LEU A 299 32.34 7.79 23.72
CA LEU A 299 31.97 8.24 22.38
C LEU A 299 31.65 7.07 21.43
N GLU A 300 32.36 5.96 21.52
CA GLU A 300 32.06 4.78 20.70
C GLU A 300 30.75 4.11 21.12
N ASP A 301 30.51 4.02 22.44
CA ASP A 301 29.25 3.50 22.99
C ASP A 301 28.05 4.36 22.58
N THR A 302 28.19 5.70 22.60
CA THR A 302 27.12 6.60 22.14
C THR A 302 26.88 6.51 20.63
N ARG A 303 27.92 6.32 19.82
CA ARG A 303 27.76 6.09 18.36
C ARG A 303 27.01 4.79 18.07
N LYS A 304 27.38 3.71 18.76
CA LYS A 304 26.68 2.43 18.64
C LYS A 304 25.21 2.59 19.05
N LEU A 305 24.95 3.25 20.17
CA LEU A 305 23.60 3.53 20.64
C LEU A 305 22.79 4.38 19.64
N LEU A 306 23.39 5.40 19.02
CA LEU A 306 22.75 6.20 17.98
C LEU A 306 22.40 5.38 16.73
N SER A 307 23.29 4.49 16.30
CA SER A 307 23.02 3.61 15.15
C SER A 307 21.88 2.62 15.44
N GLU A 308 21.85 2.05 16.64
CA GLU A 308 20.77 1.17 17.10
C GLU A 308 19.45 1.95 17.20
N MET A 309 19.48 3.17 17.76
CA MET A 309 18.33 4.05 17.86
C MET A 309 17.77 4.41 16.48
N ASN A 310 18.60 4.77 15.52
CA ASN A 310 18.17 5.06 14.15
C ASN A 310 17.52 3.84 13.49
N SER A 311 18.10 2.64 13.69
CA SER A 311 17.51 1.40 13.18
C SER A 311 16.14 1.11 13.81
N LEU A 312 15.98 1.41 15.10
CA LEU A 312 14.73 1.22 15.83
C LEU A 312 13.68 2.25 15.42
N VAL A 313 14.06 3.50 15.19
CA VAL A 313 13.18 4.55 14.67
C VAL A 313 12.65 4.17 13.29
N MET A 314 13.50 3.68 12.39
CA MET A 314 13.08 3.20 11.08
C MET A 314 12.08 2.05 11.20
N GLN A 315 12.39 1.03 12.03
CA GLN A 315 11.44 -0.06 12.29
C GLN A 315 10.10 0.42 12.84
N LEU A 316 10.11 1.42 13.73
CA LEU A 316 8.89 2.03 14.25
C LEU A 316 8.12 2.77 13.17
N GLN A 317 8.80 3.53 12.31
CA GLN A 317 8.17 4.23 11.19
C GLN A 317 7.51 3.26 10.21
N THR A 318 8.21 2.19 9.81
CA THR A 318 7.64 1.15 8.94
C THR A 318 6.42 0.49 9.60
N ARG A 319 6.50 0.15 10.89
CA ARG A 319 5.38 -0.42 11.64
C ARG A 319 4.21 0.55 11.78
N GLN A 320 4.46 1.84 11.98
CA GLN A 320 3.43 2.86 12.02
C GLN A 320 2.75 3.02 10.66
N GLY A 321 3.49 2.95 9.56
CA GLY A 321 2.96 2.98 8.20
C GLY A 321 2.01 1.81 7.94
N ALA A 322 2.45 0.58 8.25
CA ALA A 322 1.63 -0.62 8.14
C ALA A 322 0.37 -0.54 9.04
N PHE A 323 0.52 -0.10 10.29
CA PHE A 323 -0.60 0.10 11.21
C PHE A 323 -1.61 1.13 10.68
N MET A 324 -1.15 2.23 10.10
CA MET A 324 -2.04 3.26 9.54
C MET A 324 -2.79 2.74 8.32
N LYS A 325 -2.14 2.00 7.41
CA LYS A 325 -2.82 1.36 6.25
C LYS A 325 -3.89 0.39 6.74
N ARG A 326 -3.55 -0.43 7.72
CA ARG A 326 -4.47 -1.37 8.37
C ARG A 326 -5.64 -0.67 9.10
N SER A 327 -5.36 0.41 9.83
CA SER A 327 -6.38 1.18 10.53
C SER A 327 -7.38 1.79 9.54
N LYS A 328 -6.91 2.28 8.39
CA LYS A 328 -7.78 2.74 7.30
C LYS A 328 -8.65 1.61 6.75
N GLY A 329 -8.09 0.41 6.55
CA GLY A 329 -8.85 -0.77 6.16
C GLY A 329 -9.98 -1.10 7.15
N HIS A 330 -9.67 -1.14 8.44
CA HIS A 330 -10.67 -1.35 9.49
C HIS A 330 -11.72 -0.24 9.56
N GLU A 331 -11.34 1.03 9.36
CA GLU A 331 -12.29 2.14 9.31
C GLU A 331 -13.29 1.98 8.16
N LEU A 332 -12.79 1.64 6.96
CA LEU A 332 -13.63 1.39 5.78
C LEU A 332 -14.59 0.23 6.02
N GLN A 333 -14.10 -0.87 6.60
CA GLN A 333 -14.90 -2.03 6.93
C GLN A 333 -15.94 -1.73 8.01
N ALA A 334 -15.56 -1.04 9.08
CA ALA A 334 -16.46 -0.61 10.15
C ALA A 334 -17.57 0.30 9.60
N ARG A 335 -17.24 1.21 8.68
CA ARG A 335 -18.20 2.09 8.02
C ARG A 335 -19.21 1.31 7.18
N ARG A 336 -18.77 0.27 6.46
CA ARG A 336 -19.67 -0.61 5.68
C ARG A 336 -20.58 -1.42 6.58
N ASN A 337 -20.01 -2.04 7.61
CA ASN A 337 -20.78 -2.81 8.60
C ASN A 337 -21.81 -1.92 9.29
N TYR A 338 -21.42 -0.71 9.71
CA TYR A 338 -22.33 0.25 10.32
C TYR A 338 -23.52 0.60 9.40
N ARG A 339 -23.28 0.90 8.12
CA ARG A 339 -24.37 1.21 7.18
C ARG A 339 -25.28 0.01 6.91
N ARG A 340 -24.72 -1.19 6.75
CA ARG A 340 -25.49 -2.43 6.59
C ARG A 340 -26.38 -2.68 7.81
N ILE A 341 -25.83 -2.51 9.01
CA ILE A 341 -26.58 -2.60 10.27
C ILE A 341 -27.70 -1.55 10.30
N VAL A 342 -27.41 -0.28 10.02
CA VAL A 342 -28.41 0.79 10.01
C VAL A 342 -29.52 0.51 8.99
N ARG A 343 -29.19 0.05 7.77
CA ARG A 343 -30.18 -0.28 6.74
C ARG A 343 -31.03 -1.48 7.12
N SER A 344 -30.41 -2.53 7.67
CA SER A 344 -31.15 -3.71 8.14
C SER A 344 -32.08 -3.34 9.30
N GLY A 345 -31.61 -2.55 10.27
CA GLY A 345 -32.42 -2.05 11.39
C GLY A 345 -33.52 -1.08 10.94
N MET A 346 -33.30 -0.28 9.91
CA MET A 346 -34.34 0.58 9.32
C MET A 346 -35.44 -0.26 8.63
N MET A 347 -35.06 -1.31 7.88
CA MET A 347 -36.05 -2.20 7.26
C MET A 347 -36.82 -3.00 8.30
N GLU A 348 -36.14 -3.45 9.36
CA GLU A 348 -36.75 -4.17 10.47
C GLU A 348 -37.75 -3.28 11.23
N THR A 349 -37.36 -2.05 11.57
CA THR A 349 -38.27 -1.08 12.23
C THR A 349 -39.46 -0.73 11.35
N LEU A 350 -39.28 -0.57 10.04
CA LEU A 350 -40.37 -0.34 9.09
C LEU A 350 -41.32 -1.55 9.01
N LEU A 351 -40.79 -2.77 8.98
CA LEU A 351 -41.59 -3.99 9.00
C LEU A 351 -42.42 -4.09 10.30
N TYR A 352 -41.84 -3.78 11.46
CA TYR A 352 -42.58 -3.75 12.73
C TYR A 352 -43.68 -2.69 12.73
N LEU A 353 -43.44 -1.51 12.16
CA LEU A 353 -44.48 -0.48 12.01
C LEU A 353 -45.62 -0.95 11.11
N LEU A 354 -45.33 -1.69 10.03
CA LEU A 354 -46.36 -2.26 9.15
C LEU A 354 -47.17 -3.36 9.85
N ILE A 355 -46.51 -4.27 10.56
CA ILE A 355 -47.18 -5.35 11.30
C ILE A 355 -48.07 -4.77 12.40
N THR A 356 -47.55 -3.82 13.19
CA THR A 356 -48.33 -3.17 14.25
C THR A 356 -49.48 -2.34 13.67
N GLY A 357 -49.27 -1.62 12.57
CA GLY A 357 -50.34 -0.92 11.85
C GLY A 357 -51.43 -1.86 11.34
N TYR A 358 -51.05 -3.02 10.78
CA TYR A 358 -51.99 -4.05 10.35
C TYR A 358 -52.79 -4.65 11.50
N GLN A 359 -52.15 -4.93 12.64
CA GLN A 359 -52.81 -5.41 13.87
C GLN A 359 -53.84 -4.40 14.39
N VAL A 360 -53.47 -3.12 14.47
CA VAL A 360 -54.39 -2.05 14.89
C VAL A 360 -55.58 -1.94 13.92
N TYR A 361 -55.32 -2.02 12.61
CA TYR A 361 -56.37 -2.02 11.60
C TYR A 361 -57.34 -3.21 11.75
N THR A 362 -56.82 -4.42 11.99
CA THR A 362 -57.66 -5.62 12.17
C THR A 362 -58.51 -5.51 13.43
N ILE A 363 -57.96 -5.05 14.56
CA ILE A 363 -58.71 -4.82 15.79
C ILE A 363 -59.80 -3.77 15.57
N HIS A 364 -59.47 -2.66 14.91
CA HIS A 364 -60.44 -1.60 14.61
C HIS A 364 -61.58 -2.09 13.69
N SER A 365 -61.25 -2.82 12.62
CA SER A 365 -62.22 -3.42 11.71
C SER A 365 -63.14 -4.43 12.43
N TRP A 366 -62.57 -5.26 13.30
CA TRP A 366 -63.31 -6.22 14.12
C TRP A 366 -64.28 -5.52 15.08
N LEU A 367 -63.84 -4.45 15.77
CA LEU A 367 -64.69 -3.66 16.66
C LEU A 367 -65.86 -3.01 15.92
N LEU A 368 -65.60 -2.40 14.75
CA LEU A 368 -66.66 -1.80 13.92
C LEU A 368 -67.65 -2.86 13.41
N SER A 369 -67.17 -4.02 12.94
CA SER A 369 -68.04 -5.09 12.44
C SER A 369 -68.93 -5.70 13.52
N ASN A 370 -68.43 -5.89 14.76
CA ASN A 370 -69.21 -6.50 15.83
C ASN A 370 -70.17 -5.52 16.53
N SER A 371 -69.93 -4.21 16.46
CA SER A 371 -70.85 -3.20 16.98
C SER A 371 -72.24 -3.18 16.30
N LEU A 372 -72.38 -3.83 15.14
CA LEU A 372 -73.64 -3.95 14.41
C LEU A 372 -74.54 -5.11 14.88
N LEU A 373 -74.04 -6.02 15.73
CA LEU A 373 -74.81 -7.16 16.27
C LEU A 373 -75.50 -6.85 17.62
N GLY A 374 -75.42 -5.61 18.10
CA GLY A 374 -76.04 -5.17 19.36
C GLY A 374 -77.39 -4.46 19.20
N ARG A 375 -78.14 -4.68 18.12
CA ARG A 375 -79.45 -4.05 17.92
C ARG A 375 -80.55 -5.04 17.57
#